data_AF-A0A4R2LCX4-F1
#
_entry.id   AF-A0A4R2LCX4-F1
#
_cell.length_a   1.000
_cell.length_b   1.000
_cell.length_c   1.000
_cell.angle_alpha   90.00
_cell.angle_beta   90.00
_cell.angle_gamma   90.00
#
_symmetry.space_group_name_H-M   'P 1'
#
loop_
_entity.id
_entity.type
_entity.pdbx_description
1 polymer ?
#
loop_
_entity_poly.entity_id
_entity_poly.type
_entity_poly.pdbx_seq_one_letter_code
_entity_poly.pdbx_strand_id
1 'polypeptide(L)'
;MLAKFMNMVMERGKKSVAEKIVYGALDAIAEKGKSESVGVLEQALENVRPAVEVKSRRVGGATYQVPVEVRQVRRNTLAMRWIIDAARKRGEKSMARRLAGELIDAAENRGAAVKKREDTHRMADANKAFAHYRW
;
A
#
# COMPACT_ATOMS: atom_id res chain seq x y z
N MET A 1 7.94 -2.55 12.28
CA MET A 1 7.15 -2.41 11.02
C MET A 1 7.39 -3.59 10.08
N LEU A 2 8.65 -3.92 9.80
CA LEU A 2 9.10 -5.06 8.98
C LEU A 2 8.42 -6.42 9.26
N ALA A 3 8.34 -6.85 10.52
CA ALA A 3 7.71 -8.14 10.87
C ALA A 3 6.23 -8.22 10.44
N LYS A 4 5.47 -7.12 10.58
CA LYS A 4 4.06 -7.06 10.13
C LYS A 4 3.97 -7.11 8.61
N PHE A 5 4.92 -6.49 7.91
CA PHE A 5 4.99 -6.52 6.46
C PHE A 5 5.31 -7.93 5.94
N MET A 6 6.29 -8.62 6.54
CA MET A 6 6.60 -10.02 6.22
C MET A 6 5.39 -10.93 6.41
N ASN A 7 4.64 -10.77 7.51
CA ASN A 7 3.42 -11.53 7.75
C ASN A 7 2.33 -11.28 6.69
N MET A 8 2.27 -10.09 6.09
CA MET A 8 1.31 -9.80 5.02
C MET A 8 1.77 -10.26 3.63
N VAL A 9 3.08 -10.35 3.41
CA VAL A 9 3.65 -10.96 2.19
C VAL A 9 3.45 -12.47 2.20
N MET A 10 3.48 -13.08 3.39
CA MET A 10 3.34 -14.52 3.61
C MET A 10 2.04 -15.08 3.03
N GLU A 11 2.18 -16.20 2.33
CA GLU A 11 1.07 -16.95 1.77
C GLU A 11 1.10 -18.40 2.29
N ARG A 12 -0.07 -18.96 2.61
CA ARG A 12 -0.22 -20.34 3.12
C ARG A 12 0.70 -20.67 4.31
N GLY A 13 0.97 -19.71 5.19
CA GLY A 13 1.82 -19.89 6.37
C GLY A 13 3.33 -20.04 6.11
N LYS A 14 3.80 -19.83 4.87
CA LYS A 14 5.21 -19.99 4.49
C LYS A 14 6.08 -18.81 4.91
N LYS A 15 6.37 -18.68 6.22
CA LYS A 15 7.11 -17.53 6.77
C LYS A 15 8.54 -17.40 6.23
N SER A 16 9.29 -18.51 6.17
CA SER A 16 10.67 -18.50 5.65
C SER A 16 10.76 -18.00 4.20
N VAL A 17 9.74 -18.31 3.38
CA VAL A 17 9.67 -17.82 1.99
C VAL A 17 9.38 -16.32 1.96
N ALA A 18 8.48 -15.85 2.81
CA ALA A 18 8.16 -14.42 2.92
C ALA A 18 9.37 -13.60 3.38
N GLU A 19 10.11 -14.10 4.36
CA GLU A 19 11.38 -13.50 4.82
C GLU A 19 12.38 -13.40 3.67
N LYS A 20 12.62 -14.50 2.93
CA LYS A 20 13.51 -14.51 1.76
C LYS A 20 13.09 -13.49 0.70
N ILE A 21 11.79 -13.32 0.46
CA ILE A 21 11.27 -12.33 -0.51
C ILE A 21 11.54 -10.90 -0.03
N VAL A 22 11.26 -10.61 1.25
CA VAL A 22 11.41 -9.25 1.79
C VAL A 22 12.88 -8.87 1.91
N TYR A 23 13.73 -9.73 2.47
CA TYR A 23 15.16 -9.47 2.54
C TYR A 23 15.79 -9.38 1.14
N GLY A 24 15.46 -10.31 0.24
CA GLY A 24 15.94 -10.23 -1.14
C GLY A 24 15.45 -9.00 -1.91
N ALA A 25 14.31 -8.41 -1.52
CA ALA A 25 13.87 -7.13 -2.07
C ALA A 25 14.69 -5.97 -1.50
N LEU A 26 15.01 -5.97 -0.21
CA LEU A 26 15.88 -4.96 0.40
C LEU A 26 17.30 -4.99 -0.18
N ASP A 27 17.84 -6.18 -0.43
CA ASP A 27 19.14 -6.37 -1.07
C ASP A 27 19.12 -5.81 -2.50
N ALA A 28 18.07 -6.13 -3.28
CA ALA A 28 17.90 -5.59 -4.63
C ALA A 28 17.70 -4.06 -4.67
N ILE A 29 17.19 -3.45 -3.59
CA ILE A 29 17.11 -1.99 -3.43
C ILE A 29 18.51 -1.42 -3.14
N ALA A 30 19.27 -2.07 -2.25
CA ALA A 30 20.62 -1.66 -1.91
C ALA A 30 21.56 -1.73 -3.13
N GLU A 31 21.47 -2.78 -3.93
CA GLU A 31 22.22 -2.94 -5.20
C GLU A 31 21.95 -1.80 -6.20
N LYS A 32 20.76 -1.18 -6.14
CA LYS A 32 20.38 -0.04 -7.00
C LYS A 32 20.84 1.32 -6.46
N GLY A 33 21.74 1.35 -5.47
CA GLY A 33 22.37 2.56 -4.97
C GLY A 33 21.57 3.30 -3.88
N LYS A 34 20.53 2.68 -3.33
CA LYS A 34 19.81 3.22 -2.16
C LYS A 34 20.34 2.52 -0.90
N SER A 35 21.43 3.06 -0.35
CA SER A 35 22.17 2.51 0.80
C SER A 35 21.32 2.32 2.07
N GLU A 36 20.21 3.06 2.22
CA GLU A 36 19.22 2.83 3.26
C GLU A 36 17.96 2.13 2.72
N SER A 37 18.07 0.84 2.39
CA SER A 37 16.95 0.04 1.87
C SER A 37 15.74 0.00 2.80
N VAL A 38 15.96 0.05 4.12
CA VAL A 38 14.89 0.18 5.13
C VAL A 38 14.24 1.56 5.10
N GLY A 39 15.02 2.62 4.92
CA GLY A 39 14.50 3.99 4.77
C GLY A 39 13.60 4.12 3.53
N VAL A 40 13.99 3.47 2.42
CA VAL A 40 13.15 3.41 1.20
C VAL A 40 11.81 2.74 1.48
N LEU A 41 11.79 1.63 2.24
CA LEU A 41 10.55 0.95 2.62
C LEU A 41 9.64 1.87 3.45
N GLU A 42 10.21 2.58 4.43
CA GLU A 42 9.44 3.50 5.28
C GLU A 42 8.89 4.67 4.47
N GLN A 43 9.70 5.28 3.61
CA GLN A 43 9.27 6.36 2.71
C GLN A 43 8.18 5.90 1.72
N ALA A 44 8.34 4.73 1.12
CA ALA A 44 7.33 4.15 0.23
C ALA A 44 6.00 3.95 0.96
N LEU A 45 6.06 3.45 2.21
CA LEU A 45 4.86 3.29 3.03
C LEU A 45 4.23 4.63 3.40
N GLU A 46 5.02 5.64 3.75
CA GLU A 46 4.55 7.01 4.01
C GLU A 46 3.76 7.56 2.80
N ASN A 47 4.32 7.46 1.60
CA ASN A 47 3.71 7.99 0.38
C ASN A 47 2.38 7.28 0.02
N VAL A 48 2.28 5.97 0.30
CA VAL A 48 1.09 5.16 -0.03
C VAL A 48 0.02 5.22 1.07
N ARG A 49 0.31 5.73 2.28
CA ARG A 49 -0.68 5.81 3.37
C ARG A 49 -1.87 6.70 3.00
N PRO A 50 -3.11 6.14 2.95
CA PRO A 50 -4.29 6.96 2.71
C PRO A 50 -4.77 7.61 4.01
N ALA A 51 -5.03 8.92 3.99
CA ALA A 51 -5.69 9.63 5.11
C ALA A 51 -7.21 9.37 5.15
N VAL A 52 -7.83 9.23 3.98
CA VAL A 52 -9.27 8.99 3.80
C VAL A 52 -9.49 7.70 3.01
N GLU A 53 -10.57 6.99 3.33
CA GLU A 53 -11.09 5.88 2.54
C GLU A 53 -12.56 6.13 2.24
N VAL A 54 -13.07 5.50 1.19
CA VAL A 54 -14.47 5.61 0.80
C VAL A 54 -15.17 4.31 1.18
N LYS A 55 -16.28 4.41 1.92
CA LYS A 55 -17.13 3.28 2.32
C LYS A 55 -18.49 3.39 1.66
N SER A 56 -18.99 2.26 1.17
CA SER A 56 -20.35 2.20 0.63
C SER A 56 -21.36 2.15 1.78
N ARG A 57 -22.35 3.05 1.74
CA ARG A 57 -23.43 3.16 2.72
C ARG A 57 -24.76 3.26 1.99
N ARG A 58 -25.76 2.50 2.42
CA ARG A 58 -27.11 2.56 1.86
C ARG A 58 -27.97 3.53 2.68
N VAL A 59 -28.51 4.55 2.03
CA VAL A 59 -29.37 5.57 2.66
C VAL A 59 -30.55 5.85 1.73
N GLY A 60 -31.77 5.84 2.25
CA GLY A 60 -32.97 6.18 1.46
C GLY A 60 -33.18 5.34 0.20
N GLY A 61 -32.73 4.07 0.20
CA GLY A 61 -32.86 3.16 -0.95
C GLY A 61 -31.68 3.14 -1.92
N ALA A 62 -30.84 4.18 -1.96
CA ALA A 62 -29.65 4.27 -2.81
C ALA A 62 -28.34 3.99 -2.05
N THR A 63 -27.29 3.58 -2.77
CA THR A 63 -25.96 3.32 -2.20
C THR A 63 -25.03 4.48 -2.52
N TYR A 64 -24.58 5.18 -1.47
CA TYR A 64 -23.65 6.30 -1.56
C TYR A 64 -22.24 5.88 -1.17
N GLN A 65 -21.27 6.56 -1.76
CA GLN A 65 -19.87 6.43 -1.41
C GLN A 65 -19.52 7.52 -0.39
N VAL A 66 -19.33 7.11 0.87
CA VAL A 66 -19.13 8.04 1.99
C VAL A 66 -17.65 8.09 2.35
N PRO A 67 -17.00 9.26 2.27
CA PRO A 67 -15.61 9.42 2.70
C PRO A 67 -15.52 9.38 4.23
N VAL A 68 -14.58 8.57 4.74
CA VAL A 68 -14.33 8.36 6.17
C VAL A 68 -12.83 8.50 6.44
N GLU A 69 -12.48 9.16 7.54
CA GLU A 69 -11.08 9.24 7.98
C GLU A 69 -10.56 7.87 8.42
N VAL A 70 -9.38 7.51 7.92
CA VAL A 70 -8.73 6.25 8.24
C VAL A 70 -7.96 6.40 9.55
N ARG A 71 -8.19 5.50 10.51
CA ARG A 71 -7.40 5.41 11.75
C ARG A 71 -5.94 5.04 11.45
N GLN A 72 -4.98 5.57 12.21
CA GLN A 72 -3.54 5.41 11.95
C GLN A 72 -3.09 3.95 11.78
N VAL A 73 -3.54 3.03 12.65
CA VAL A 73 -3.23 1.59 12.56
C VAL A 73 -3.67 1.02 11.21
N ARG A 74 -4.86 1.43 10.72
CA ARG A 74 -5.42 0.97 9.45
C ARG A 74 -4.72 1.61 8.25
N ARG A 75 -4.22 2.85 8.34
CA ARG A 75 -3.43 3.50 7.26
C ARG A 75 -2.23 2.65 6.90
N ASN A 76 -1.50 2.17 7.92
CA ASN A 76 -0.33 1.32 7.75
C ASN A 76 -0.69 -0.02 7.09
N THR A 77 -1.77 -0.67 7.52
CA THR A 77 -2.24 -1.93 6.92
C THR A 77 -2.68 -1.75 5.47
N LEU A 78 -3.39 -0.67 5.14
CA LEU A 78 -3.81 -0.39 3.77
C LEU A 78 -2.61 -0.12 2.86
N ALA A 79 -1.64 0.68 3.32
CA ALA A 79 -0.43 0.98 2.56
C ALA A 79 0.35 -0.30 2.24
N MET A 80 0.65 -1.10 3.26
CA MET A 80 1.34 -2.38 3.09
C MET A 80 0.58 -3.32 2.13
N ARG A 81 -0.75 -3.41 2.25
CA ARG A 81 -1.57 -4.25 1.36
C ARG A 81 -1.51 -3.76 -0.09
N TRP A 82 -1.64 -2.46 -0.32
CA TRP A 82 -1.64 -1.89 -1.66
C TRP A 82 -0.30 -2.07 -2.37
N ILE A 83 0.82 -1.92 -1.64
CA ILE A 83 2.16 -2.20 -2.17
C ILE A 83 2.29 -3.68 -2.56
N ILE A 84 1.87 -4.61 -1.69
CA ILE A 84 1.95 -6.06 -1.97
C ILE A 84 1.09 -6.41 -3.20
N ASP A 85 -0.14 -5.91 -3.26
CA ASP A 85 -1.06 -6.15 -4.39
C ASP A 85 -0.51 -5.57 -5.70
N ALA A 86 0.08 -4.38 -5.64
CA ALA A 86 0.69 -3.73 -6.80
C ALA A 86 1.94 -4.51 -7.26
N ALA A 87 2.84 -4.85 -6.34
CA ALA A 87 4.03 -5.64 -6.63
C ALA A 87 3.68 -7.00 -7.26
N ARG A 88 2.66 -7.70 -6.76
CA ARG A 88 2.24 -9.00 -7.32
C ARG A 88 1.83 -8.90 -8.79
N LYS A 89 1.24 -7.78 -9.21
CA LYS A 89 0.77 -7.53 -10.58
C LYS A 89 1.88 -7.12 -11.54
N ARG A 90 3.09 -6.82 -11.06
CA ARG A 90 4.20 -6.44 -11.93
C ARG A 90 4.77 -7.62 -12.71
N GLY A 91 5.45 -7.32 -13.82
CA GLY A 91 5.95 -8.30 -14.79
C GLY A 91 7.34 -8.87 -14.51
N GLU A 92 8.06 -8.45 -13.45
CA GLU A 92 9.41 -8.95 -13.20
C GLU A 92 9.43 -10.45 -12.85
N LYS A 93 10.59 -11.10 -13.01
CA LYS A 93 10.71 -12.57 -12.88
C LYS A 93 10.48 -13.10 -11.46
N SER A 94 10.96 -12.41 -10.44
CA SER A 94 10.87 -12.86 -9.03
C SER A 94 10.08 -11.88 -8.18
N MET A 95 9.37 -12.39 -7.17
CA MET A 95 8.59 -11.54 -6.25
C MET A 95 9.47 -10.53 -5.51
N ALA A 96 10.71 -10.89 -5.18
CA ALA A 96 11.69 -9.98 -4.57
C ALA A 96 11.98 -8.78 -5.49
N ARG A 97 12.21 -9.03 -6.79
CA ARG A 97 12.44 -7.95 -7.77
C ARG A 97 11.19 -7.10 -8.02
N ARG A 98 10.01 -7.73 -8.09
CA ARG A 98 8.73 -7.02 -8.18
C ARG A 98 8.52 -6.08 -7.00
N LEU A 99 8.77 -6.58 -5.78
CA LEU A 99 8.61 -5.82 -4.55
C LEU A 99 9.62 -4.67 -4.46
N ALA A 100 10.89 -4.93 -4.78
CA ALA A 100 11.92 -3.91 -4.86
C ALA A 100 11.57 -2.80 -5.86
N GLY A 101 11.09 -3.17 -7.05
CA GLY A 101 10.63 -2.23 -8.08
C GLY A 101 9.49 -1.34 -7.59
N GLU A 102 8.44 -1.95 -7.02
CA GLU A 102 7.30 -1.18 -6.51
C GLU A 102 7.69 -0.27 -5.34
N LEU A 103 8.57 -0.71 -4.43
CA LEU A 103 9.03 0.10 -3.30
C LEU A 103 9.86 1.30 -3.77
N ILE A 104 10.73 1.12 -4.76
CA ILE A 104 11.51 2.21 -5.35
C ILE A 104 10.59 3.22 -6.03
N ASP A 105 9.65 2.75 -6.85
CA ASP A 105 8.70 3.60 -7.54
C ASP A 105 7.82 4.37 -6.54
N ALA A 106 7.31 3.68 -5.52
CA ALA A 106 6.48 4.28 -4.48
C ALA A 106 7.23 5.32 -3.63
N ALA A 107 8.52 5.09 -3.33
CA ALA A 107 9.36 6.07 -2.64
C ALA A 107 9.54 7.36 -3.46
N GLU A 108 9.48 7.26 -4.79
CA GLU A 108 9.56 8.40 -5.73
C GLU A 108 8.17 8.97 -6.09
N ASN A 109 7.13 8.66 -5.31
CA ASN A 109 5.73 9.06 -5.55
C ASN A 109 5.18 8.60 -6.92
N ARG A 110 5.65 7.44 -7.40
CA ARG A 110 5.20 6.81 -8.65
C ARG A 110 4.73 5.37 -8.38
N GLY A 111 4.24 4.70 -9.41
CA GLY A 111 3.81 3.30 -9.32
C GLY A 111 2.32 3.12 -9.04
N ALA A 112 1.89 1.85 -9.09
CA ALA A 112 0.48 1.51 -9.03
C ALA A 112 -0.09 1.66 -7.61
N ALA A 113 0.74 1.44 -6.58
CA ALA A 113 0.34 1.64 -5.19
C ALA A 113 0.02 3.11 -4.88
N VAL A 114 0.86 4.05 -5.35
CA VAL A 114 0.65 5.49 -5.17
C VAL A 114 -0.57 5.96 -5.96
N LYS A 115 -0.70 5.53 -7.23
CA LYS A 115 -1.89 5.84 -8.04
C LYS A 115 -3.19 5.42 -7.35
N LYS A 116 -3.21 4.23 -6.72
CA LYS A 116 -4.37 3.76 -5.96
C LYS A 116 -4.73 4.67 -4.78
N ARG A 117 -3.72 5.21 -4.08
CA ARG A 117 -3.90 6.20 -3.00
C ARG A 117 -4.48 7.49 -3.55
N GLU A 118 -3.94 8.01 -4.64
CA GLU A 118 -4.44 9.22 -5.31
C GLU A 118 -5.87 9.07 -5.81
N ASP A 119 -6.20 7.97 -6.48
CA ASP A 119 -7.54 7.68 -6.96
C ASP A 119 -8.54 7.59 -5.79
N THR A 120 -8.12 7.01 -4.67
CA THR A 120 -8.94 6.96 -3.44
C THR A 120 -9.20 8.37 -2.88
N HIS A 121 -8.19 9.25 -2.88
CA HIS A 121 -8.33 10.62 -2.40
C HIS A 121 -9.21 11.45 -3.34
N ARG A 122 -8.99 11.35 -4.65
CA ARG A 122 -9.84 12.00 -5.66
C ARG A 122 -11.30 11.57 -5.54
N MET A 123 -11.55 10.28 -5.32
CA MET A 123 -12.91 9.77 -5.11
C MET A 123 -13.52 10.26 -3.79
N ALA A 124 -12.73 10.35 -2.73
CA ALA A 124 -13.18 10.90 -1.45
C ALA A 124 -13.54 12.40 -1.57
N ASP A 125 -12.73 13.17 -2.29
CA ASP A 125 -12.97 14.60 -2.53
C ASP A 125 -14.22 14.83 -3.38
N ALA A 126 -14.40 14.04 -4.45
CA ALA A 126 -15.61 14.10 -5.28
C ALA A 126 -16.90 13.81 -4.50
N ASN A 127 -16.81 12.99 -3.44
CA ASN A 127 -17.94 12.61 -2.60
C ASN A 127 -17.97 13.32 -1.25
N LYS A 128 -17.20 14.41 -1.08
CA LYS A 128 -17.10 15.16 0.18
C LYS A 128 -18.45 15.65 0.70
N ALA A 129 -19.40 15.92 -0.20
CA ALA A 129 -20.77 16.29 0.14
C ALA A 129 -21.47 15.23 1.01
N PHE A 130 -21.16 13.95 0.85
CA PHE A 130 -21.78 12.84 1.59
C PHE A 130 -21.10 12.52 2.93
N ALA A 131 -20.09 13.29 3.34
CA ALA A 131 -19.34 13.06 4.59
C ALA A 131 -20.23 13.10 5.85
N HIS A 132 -21.41 13.72 5.79
CA HIS A 132 -22.37 13.75 6.90
C HIS A 132 -22.99 12.37 7.19
N TYR A 133 -22.95 11.42 6.26
CA TYR A 133 -23.41 10.04 6.46
C TYR A 133 -22.36 9.11 7.12
N ARG A 134 -21.28 9.67 7.69
CA ARG A 134 -20.14 8.91 8.24
C ARG A 134 -20.36 8.21 9.59
N TRP A 135 -21.60 8.17 10.08
CA TRP A 135 -21.98 7.62 11.39
C TRP A 135 -22.63 6.23 11.27
#